data_AF-L2GRI5-F1
#
_entry.id   AF-L2GRI5-F1
#
_cell.length_a   1.000
_cell.length_b   1.000
_cell.length_c   1.000
_cell.angle_alpha   90.00
_cell.angle_beta   90.00
_cell.angle_gamma   90.00
#
_symmetry.space_group_name_H-M   'P 1'
#
loop_
_entity.id
_entity.type
_entity.pdbx_description
1 polymer ?
#
loop_
_entity_poly.entity_id
_entity_poly.type
_entity_poly.pdbx_seq_one_letter_code
_entity_poly.pdbx_strand_id
1 'polypeptide(L)'
;MYIKNCIQKYMLLFILPVVSEYFKLQSMAVPDFFVGENQAKELTLVEEQFADVFMLEFAGLSRDDFITVLTKHGVIWELDEAMGRLYYTDFKHGGLNQRFKVVKRPFGLHKIMNGLNSCITLDFKSEGFHKITCDDHDLKQYFRLVQMPNRGL
;
A
#
# COMPACT_ATOMS: atom_id res chain seq x y z
N MET A 1 11.66 60.07 -17.63
CA MET A 1 10.50 59.34 -18.18
C MET A 1 10.98 57.93 -18.57
N TYR A 2 10.35 56.91 -17.99
CA TYR A 2 10.56 55.45 -18.08
C TYR A 2 11.77 54.81 -17.37
N ILE A 3 11.52 54.35 -16.13
CA ILE A 3 12.25 53.27 -15.47
C ILE A 3 11.73 51.95 -16.06
N LYS A 4 12.59 51.17 -16.74
CA LYS A 4 12.28 49.80 -17.17
C LYS A 4 12.56 48.85 -16.01
N ASN A 5 11.54 48.51 -15.22
CA ASN A 5 11.59 47.35 -14.35
C ASN A 5 11.24 46.10 -15.16
N CYS A 6 12.26 45.36 -15.58
CA CYS A 6 12.12 44.03 -16.14
C CYS A 6 11.77 43.08 -14.99
N ILE A 7 10.49 42.78 -14.81
CA ILE A 7 10.05 41.74 -13.86
C ILE A 7 10.43 40.40 -14.47
N GLN A 8 11.56 39.87 -14.04
CA GLN A 8 12.02 38.53 -14.33
C GLN A 8 11.02 37.54 -13.70
N LYS A 9 10.18 36.92 -14.54
CA LYS A 9 9.28 35.84 -14.15
C LYS A 9 10.12 34.65 -13.69
N TYR A 10 10.30 34.50 -12.38
CA TYR A 10 10.79 33.27 -11.78
C TYR A 10 9.73 32.19 -12.00
N MET A 11 9.94 31.35 -13.02
CA MET A 11 9.21 30.10 -13.19
C MET A 11 9.67 29.16 -12.07
N LEU A 12 8.92 29.15 -10.97
CA LEU A 12 9.05 28.16 -9.90
C LEU A 12 8.66 26.78 -10.49
N LEU A 13 9.66 26.04 -10.95
CA LEU A 13 9.55 24.60 -11.11
C LEU A 13 9.41 23.99 -9.70
N PHE A 14 8.18 23.70 -9.30
CA PHE A 14 7.93 22.83 -8.17
C PHE A 14 8.31 21.41 -8.57
N ILE A 15 9.58 21.05 -8.34
CA ILE A 15 9.97 19.64 -8.22
C ILE A 15 9.31 19.18 -6.92
N LEU A 16 8.10 18.63 -7.02
CA LEU A 16 7.54 17.87 -5.90
C LEU A 16 8.49 16.69 -5.70
N PRO A 17 9.19 16.57 -4.56
CA PRO A 17 9.89 15.34 -4.29
C PRO A 17 8.84 14.24 -4.27
N VAL A 18 8.95 13.30 -5.21
CA VAL A 18 8.27 12.01 -5.13
C VAL A 18 8.92 11.30 -3.94
N VAL A 19 8.53 11.67 -2.73
CA VAL A 19 8.91 10.94 -1.53
C VAL A 19 8.11 9.65 -1.61
N SER A 20 8.69 8.66 -2.26
CA SER A 20 8.17 7.31 -2.19
C SER A 20 8.40 6.83 -0.77
N GLU A 21 7.36 6.93 0.07
CA GLU A 21 7.45 6.49 1.46
C GLU A 21 7.41 4.97 1.49
N TYR A 22 8.49 4.37 1.97
CA TYR A 22 8.55 2.94 2.27
C TYR A 22 7.90 2.66 3.62
N PHE A 23 7.11 1.59 3.71
CA PHE A 23 6.43 1.25 4.96
C PHE A 23 6.28 -0.25 5.14
N LYS A 24 6.15 -0.68 6.40
CA LYS A 24 5.60 -1.98 6.77
C LYS A 24 4.13 -1.82 7.15
N LEU A 25 3.34 -2.87 6.96
CA LEU A 25 1.93 -2.91 7.33
C LEU A 25 1.75 -3.74 8.61
N GLN A 26 1.48 -3.09 9.73
CA GLN A 26 1.19 -3.76 11.00
C GLN A 26 -0.32 -4.00 11.13
N SER A 27 -0.72 -5.20 11.55
CA SER A 27 -2.13 -5.55 11.77
C SER A 27 -2.67 -4.90 13.05
N MET A 28 -3.88 -4.37 13.01
CA MET A 28 -4.57 -3.94 14.25
C MET A 28 -5.29 -5.08 14.97
N ALA A 29 -5.64 -6.14 14.26
CA ALA A 29 -6.28 -7.31 14.86
C ALA A 29 -5.26 -8.20 15.60
N VAL A 30 -3.99 -8.15 15.20
CA VAL A 30 -2.86 -8.84 15.84
C VAL A 30 -1.67 -7.87 15.94
N PRO A 31 -1.61 -7.01 16.97
CA PRO A 31 -0.73 -5.84 17.02
C PRO A 31 0.77 -6.10 16.85
N ASP A 32 1.28 -7.28 17.20
CA ASP A 32 2.72 -7.58 17.11
C ASP A 32 3.14 -8.15 15.74
N PHE A 33 2.18 -8.30 14.82
CA PHE A 33 2.38 -8.95 13.54
C PHE A 33 2.18 -7.99 12.35
N PHE A 34 2.91 -8.28 11.29
CA PHE A 34 3.01 -7.48 10.09
C PHE A 34 2.67 -8.31 8.86
N VAL A 35 2.24 -7.65 7.79
CA VAL A 35 2.01 -8.32 6.51
C VAL A 35 3.36 -8.76 5.93
N GLY A 36 3.45 -10.02 5.54
CA GLY A 36 4.64 -10.61 4.95
C GLY A 36 4.37 -11.95 4.29
N GLU A 37 5.40 -12.78 4.19
CA GLU A 37 5.32 -14.11 3.60
C GLU A 37 5.85 -15.17 4.58
N ASN A 38 5.11 -16.26 4.75
CA ASN A 38 5.59 -17.40 5.53
C ASN A 38 6.55 -18.31 4.73
N GLN A 39 7.02 -19.38 5.37
CA GLN A 39 7.89 -20.38 4.74
C GLN A 39 7.24 -21.11 3.57
N ALA A 40 5.91 -21.20 3.54
CA ALA A 40 5.14 -21.81 2.45
C ALA A 40 4.89 -20.87 1.26
N LYS A 41 5.51 -19.68 1.26
CA LYS A 41 5.35 -18.65 0.21
C LYS A 41 3.94 -18.05 0.15
N GLU A 42 3.22 -18.06 1.26
CA GLU A 42 1.89 -17.47 1.35
C GLU A 42 1.93 -16.09 2.00
N LEU A 43 1.17 -15.15 1.41
CA LEU A 43 0.92 -13.82 1.96
C LEU A 43 0.09 -13.95 3.26
N THR A 44 0.67 -13.54 4.38
CA THR A 44 0.13 -13.76 5.73
C THR A 44 0.67 -12.73 6.73
N LEU A 45 0.42 -12.96 8.03
CA LEU A 45 1.02 -12.23 9.13
C LEU A 45 2.31 -12.89 9.63
N VAL A 46 3.33 -12.09 9.85
CA VAL A 46 4.67 -12.50 10.31
C VAL A 46 5.23 -11.54 11.36
N GLU A 47 6.25 -11.98 12.09
CA GLU A 47 7.00 -11.10 12.99
C GLU A 47 7.70 -9.97 12.24
N GLU A 48 7.98 -8.86 12.91
CA GLU A 48 8.56 -7.65 12.30
C GLU A 48 9.83 -7.88 11.48
N GLN A 49 10.69 -8.80 11.93
CA GLN A 49 11.96 -9.14 11.26
C GLN A 49 11.77 -9.81 9.90
N PHE A 50 10.60 -10.40 9.66
CA PHE A 50 10.23 -11.05 8.39
C PHE A 50 9.19 -10.23 7.60
N ALA A 51 8.78 -9.08 8.14
CA ALA A 51 7.78 -8.22 7.52
C ALA A 51 8.24 -7.70 6.16
N ASP A 52 7.30 -7.66 5.22
CA ASP A 52 7.56 -7.09 3.91
C ASP A 52 7.58 -5.55 3.96
N VAL A 53 8.42 -4.96 3.11
CA VAL A 53 8.50 -3.50 2.93
C VAL A 53 7.78 -3.15 1.64
N PHE A 54 6.82 -2.26 1.75
CA PHE A 54 5.93 -1.85 0.67
C PHE A 54 6.24 -0.45 0.19
N MET A 55 5.85 -0.20 -1.06
CA MET A 55 5.88 1.09 -1.72
C MET A 55 4.59 1.27 -2.52
N LEU A 56 4.01 2.46 -2.49
CA LEU A 56 2.92 2.82 -3.38
C LEU A 56 3.48 3.35 -4.68
N GLU A 57 3.12 2.72 -5.80
CA GLU A 57 3.54 3.13 -7.13
C GLU A 57 2.31 3.57 -7.94
N PHE A 58 2.37 4.80 -8.48
CA PHE A 58 1.25 5.39 -9.20
C PHE A 58 0.79 4.54 -10.40
N ALA A 59 -0.50 4.19 -10.45
CA ALA A 59 -1.05 3.32 -11.50
C ALA A 59 -1.53 4.06 -12.77
N GLY A 60 -1.19 5.35 -12.93
CA GLY A 60 -1.43 6.11 -14.17
C GLY A 60 -2.75 6.87 -14.23
N LEU A 61 -3.84 6.34 -13.66
CA LEU A 61 -5.17 6.96 -13.65
C LEU A 61 -5.90 6.61 -12.35
N SER A 62 -6.60 7.57 -11.75
CA SER A 62 -7.28 7.51 -10.43
C SER A 62 -6.36 7.61 -9.20
N ARG A 63 -6.94 7.69 -7.99
CA ARG A 63 -6.20 7.75 -6.71
C ARG A 63 -5.74 6.34 -6.27
N ASP A 64 -5.49 5.47 -7.25
CA ASP A 64 -5.24 4.06 -7.05
C ASP A 64 -3.78 3.81 -7.41
N ASP A 65 -3.13 3.00 -6.59
CA ASP A 65 -1.71 2.69 -6.69
C ASP A 65 -1.52 1.17 -6.80
N PHE A 66 -0.39 0.78 -7.36
CA PHE A 66 0.15 -0.55 -7.15
C PHE A 66 0.79 -0.60 -5.76
N ILE A 67 0.59 -1.70 -5.04
CA ILE A 67 1.33 -2.00 -3.82
C ILE A 67 2.50 -2.89 -4.21
N THR A 68 3.68 -2.29 -4.30
CA THR A 68 4.93 -2.95 -4.68
C THR A 68 5.68 -3.42 -3.44
N VAL A 69 6.26 -4.62 -3.50
CA VAL A 69 6.90 -5.33 -2.38
C VAL A 69 8.41 -5.36 -2.58
N LEU A 70 9.12 -4.46 -1.91
CA LEU A 70 10.55 -4.22 -2.13
C LEU A 70 11.44 -5.35 -1.61
N THR A 71 11.05 -5.98 -0.50
CA THR A 71 11.70 -7.17 0.07
C THR A 71 11.67 -8.39 -0.85
N LYS A 72 10.92 -8.32 -1.96
CA LYS A 72 10.70 -9.40 -2.92
C LYS A 72 10.99 -8.97 -4.36
N HIS A 73 12.03 -8.15 -4.56
CA HIS A 73 12.46 -7.70 -5.90
C HIS A 73 11.37 -6.96 -6.68
N GLY A 74 10.44 -6.29 -5.99
CA GLY A 74 9.41 -5.47 -6.64
C GLY A 74 8.23 -6.22 -7.23
N VAL A 75 7.96 -7.47 -6.79
CA VAL A 75 6.63 -8.08 -7.02
C VAL A 75 5.53 -7.18 -6.46
N ILE A 76 4.31 -7.36 -6.96
CA ILE A 76 3.16 -6.54 -6.56
C ILE A 76 2.07 -7.40 -5.95
N TRP A 77 1.13 -6.74 -5.28
CA TRP A 77 -0.12 -7.37 -4.89
C TRP A 77 -1.04 -7.60 -6.09
N GLU A 78 -1.63 -8.79 -6.15
CA GLU A 78 -2.72 -9.11 -7.05
C GLU A 78 -3.84 -9.83 -6.29
N LEU A 79 -5.06 -9.47 -6.64
CA LEU A 79 -6.25 -10.10 -6.13
C LEU A 79 -6.78 -11.14 -7.13
N ASP A 80 -7.00 -12.36 -6.65
CA ASP A 80 -7.85 -13.32 -7.35
C ASP A 80 -9.31 -12.88 -7.14
N GLU A 81 -9.95 -12.35 -8.17
CA GLU A 81 -11.35 -11.88 -8.09
C GLU A 81 -12.35 -13.03 -7.89
N ALA A 82 -12.02 -14.26 -8.31
CA ALA A 82 -12.92 -15.41 -8.16
C ALA A 82 -12.93 -15.94 -6.72
N MET A 83 -11.75 -15.99 -6.10
CA MET A 83 -11.59 -16.46 -4.71
C MET A 83 -11.64 -15.32 -3.69
N GLY A 84 -11.49 -14.08 -4.13
CA GLY A 84 -11.31 -12.92 -3.27
C GLY A 84 -9.97 -12.91 -2.53
N ARG A 85 -9.02 -13.79 -2.87
CA ARG A 85 -7.74 -13.96 -2.14
C ARG A 85 -6.66 -13.05 -2.69
N LEU A 86 -5.89 -12.43 -1.81
CA LEU A 86 -4.74 -11.61 -2.17
C LEU A 86 -3.46 -12.45 -2.20
N TYR A 87 -2.59 -12.21 -3.17
CA TYR A 87 -1.31 -12.90 -3.33
C TYR A 87 -0.25 -12.00 -4.00
N TYR A 88 0.98 -12.51 -4.09
CA TYR A 88 2.10 -11.84 -4.77
C TYR A 88 2.25 -12.30 -6.22
N THR A 89 2.49 -11.35 -7.12
CA THR A 89 2.75 -11.63 -8.55
C THR A 89 3.91 -10.78 -9.07
N ASP A 90 4.69 -11.31 -10.00
CA ASP A 90 5.68 -10.55 -10.77
C ASP A 90 5.07 -9.96 -12.07
N PHE A 91 3.86 -10.39 -12.43
CA PHE A 91 3.22 -9.98 -13.67
C PHE A 91 2.37 -8.71 -13.49
N LYS A 92 2.95 -7.55 -13.80
CA LYS A 92 2.26 -6.26 -13.73
C LYS A 92 1.50 -5.94 -15.02
N HIS A 93 0.18 -6.11 -15.00
CA HIS A 93 -0.70 -5.85 -16.15
C HIS A 93 -1.64 -4.65 -15.96
N GLY A 94 -1.70 -4.08 -14.74
CA GLY A 94 -2.46 -2.87 -14.47
C GLY A 94 -3.98 -3.05 -14.44
N GLY A 95 -4.47 -4.27 -14.31
CA GLY A 95 -5.90 -4.55 -14.14
C GLY A 95 -6.44 -4.03 -12.81
N LEU A 96 -7.78 -3.99 -12.67
CA LEU A 96 -8.44 -3.50 -11.44
C LEU A 96 -8.05 -4.32 -10.20
N ASN A 97 -7.73 -5.59 -10.35
CA ASN A 97 -7.28 -6.49 -9.29
C ASN A 97 -5.84 -6.23 -8.81
N GLN A 98 -5.10 -5.34 -9.49
CA GLN A 98 -3.76 -4.88 -9.09
C GLN A 98 -3.75 -3.43 -8.59
N ARG A 99 -4.93 -2.80 -8.48
CA ARG A 99 -5.09 -1.40 -8.11
C ARG A 99 -5.70 -1.29 -6.73
N PHE A 100 -5.01 -0.58 -5.84
CA PHE A 100 -5.40 -0.45 -4.45
C PHE A 100 -5.39 1.01 -4.01
N LYS A 101 -6.21 1.32 -3.01
CA LYS A 101 -6.19 2.61 -2.32
C LYS A 101 -5.82 2.39 -0.87
N VAL A 102 -4.81 3.09 -0.39
CA VAL A 102 -4.56 3.17 1.06
C VAL A 102 -5.30 4.37 1.61
N VAL A 103 -6.35 4.13 2.38
CA VAL A 103 -7.23 5.19 2.86
C VAL A 103 -7.05 5.37 4.36
N LYS A 104 -6.58 6.56 4.74
CA LYS A 104 -6.44 6.96 6.14
C LYS A 104 -7.78 6.93 6.87
N ARG A 105 -7.73 6.55 8.13
CA ARG A 105 -8.83 6.50 9.10
C ARG A 105 -8.37 7.21 10.39
N PRO A 106 -9.29 7.44 11.35
CA PRO A 106 -8.91 8.04 12.64
C PRO A 106 -7.76 7.29 13.33
N PHE A 107 -7.05 8.00 14.21
CA PHE A 107 -5.95 7.45 15.01
C PHE A 107 -4.74 6.93 14.22
N GLY A 108 -4.55 7.42 12.99
CA GLY A 108 -3.42 7.02 12.15
C GLY A 108 -3.54 5.61 11.57
N LEU A 109 -4.73 5.02 11.64
CA LEU A 109 -5.02 3.73 11.02
C LEU A 109 -5.32 3.91 9.54
N HIS A 110 -5.19 2.82 8.78
CA HIS A 110 -5.43 2.79 7.36
C HIS A 110 -6.22 1.55 7.00
N LYS A 111 -7.08 1.67 6.00
CA LYS A 111 -7.68 0.53 5.29
C LYS A 111 -7.09 0.45 3.91
N ILE A 112 -6.83 -0.76 3.44
CA ILE A 112 -6.38 -1.01 2.07
C ILE A 112 -7.60 -1.47 1.30
N MET A 113 -7.97 -0.71 0.27
CA MET A 113 -9.19 -0.93 -0.50
C MET A 113 -8.86 -1.37 -1.92
N ASN A 114 -9.68 -2.26 -2.47
CA ASN A 114 -9.70 -2.59 -3.90
C ASN A 114 -11.09 -2.24 -4.43
N GLY A 115 -11.21 -1.20 -5.25
CA GLY A 115 -12.49 -0.64 -5.69
C GLY A 115 -13.12 0.35 -4.70
N LEU A 116 -14.46 0.46 -4.73
CA LEU A 116 -15.20 1.52 -4.01
C LEU A 116 -15.60 1.15 -2.57
N ASN A 117 -15.93 -0.12 -2.31
CA ASN A 117 -16.45 -0.55 -1.00
C ASN A 117 -15.90 -1.91 -0.55
N SER A 118 -14.73 -2.29 -1.05
CA SER A 118 -14.10 -3.55 -0.68
C SER A 118 -12.73 -3.32 -0.07
N CYS A 119 -12.49 -4.00 1.04
CA CYS A 119 -11.32 -3.87 1.88
C CYS A 119 -10.56 -5.20 1.95
N ILE A 120 -9.25 -5.11 1.91
CA ILE A 120 -8.35 -6.22 2.20
C ILE A 120 -8.43 -6.50 3.70
N THR A 121 -8.75 -7.74 4.04
CA THR A 121 -9.11 -8.15 5.39
C THR A 121 -8.40 -9.44 5.73
N LEU A 122 -7.81 -9.51 6.92
CA LEU A 122 -7.24 -10.73 7.45
C LEU A 122 -8.35 -11.78 7.71
N ASP A 123 -8.16 -12.99 7.21
CA ASP A 123 -8.96 -14.15 7.59
C ASP A 123 -8.15 -15.04 8.54
N PHE A 124 -8.62 -15.16 9.78
CA PHE A 124 -7.98 -16.01 10.80
C PHE A 124 -8.07 -17.50 10.50
N LYS A 125 -9.01 -17.95 9.65
CA LYS A 125 -9.15 -19.38 9.33
C LYS A 125 -8.10 -19.83 8.32
N SER A 126 -7.89 -19.04 7.28
CA SER A 126 -6.90 -19.34 6.24
C SER A 126 -5.56 -18.66 6.50
N GLU A 127 -5.46 -17.85 7.56
CA GLU A 127 -4.31 -16.98 7.88
C GLU A 127 -3.87 -16.10 6.70
N GLY A 128 -4.80 -15.76 5.81
CA GLY A 128 -4.53 -15.04 4.57
C GLY A 128 -5.31 -13.73 4.50
N PHE A 129 -5.18 -13.03 3.38
CA PHE A 129 -5.90 -11.79 3.14
C PHE A 129 -6.94 -11.95 2.05
N HIS A 130 -8.15 -11.46 2.32
CA HIS A 130 -9.28 -11.56 1.41
C HIS A 130 -9.95 -10.21 1.21
N LYS A 131 -10.55 -10.02 0.03
CA LYS A 131 -11.43 -8.91 -0.28
C LYS A 131 -12.82 -9.20 0.27
N ILE A 132 -13.26 -8.35 1.19
CA ILE A 132 -14.65 -8.33 1.66
C ILE A 132 -15.18 -6.90 1.68
N THR A 133 -16.47 -6.72 1.97
CA THR A 133 -17.06 -5.40 2.15
C THR A 133 -16.37 -4.65 3.30
N CYS A 134 -16.09 -3.36 3.10
CA CYS A 134 -15.52 -2.52 4.15
C CYS A 134 -16.50 -2.36 5.32
N ASP A 135 -16.03 -2.60 6.54
CA ASP A 135 -16.75 -2.41 7.80
C ASP A 135 -15.86 -1.70 8.81
N ASP A 136 -16.25 -0.50 9.24
CA ASP A 136 -15.48 0.33 10.16
C ASP A 136 -15.43 -0.20 11.61
N HIS A 137 -16.14 -1.29 11.90
CA HIS A 137 -16.07 -2.00 13.18
C HIS A 137 -15.14 -3.22 13.13
N ASP A 138 -14.71 -3.67 11.94
CA ASP A 138 -13.87 -4.85 11.80
C ASP A 138 -12.37 -4.50 11.85
N LEU A 139 -11.75 -4.79 12.99
CA LEU A 139 -10.32 -4.58 13.24
C LEU A 139 -9.41 -5.32 12.26
N LYS A 140 -9.88 -6.41 11.63
CA LYS A 140 -9.11 -7.19 10.65
C LYS A 140 -8.88 -6.44 9.34
N GLN A 141 -9.56 -5.30 9.14
CA GLN A 141 -9.42 -4.42 7.98
C GLN A 141 -8.46 -3.26 8.22
N TYR A 142 -7.97 -3.09 9.45
CA TYR A 142 -7.19 -1.93 9.85
C TYR A 142 -5.71 -2.27 9.99
N PHE A 143 -4.89 -1.37 9.45
CA PHE A 143 -3.45 -1.47 9.48
C PHE A 143 -2.82 -0.17 9.97
N ARG A 144 -1.66 -0.27 10.63
CA ARG A 144 -0.75 0.87 10.81
C ARG A 144 0.33 0.80 9.74
N LEU A 145 0.62 1.95 9.13
CA LEU A 145 1.77 2.10 8.25
C LEU A 145 2.95 2.52 9.12
N VAL A 146 3.92 1.63 9.28
CA VAL A 146 5.16 1.90 9.99
C VAL A 146 6.18 2.35 8.96
N GLN A 147 6.49 3.65 8.94
CA GLN A 147 7.44 4.23 8.00
C GLN A 147 8.83 3.64 8.20
N MET A 148 9.47 3.28 7.09
CA MET A 148 10.86 2.81 7.07
C MET A 148 11.79 3.97 6.74
N PRO A 149 12.95 4.08 7.40
CA PRO A 149 13.93 5.09 7.07
C PRO A 149 14.41 4.89 5.62
N ASN A 150 14.46 5.99 4.86
CA ASN A 150 14.82 6.01 3.43
C ASN A 150 16.33 5.77 3.16
N ARG A 151 17.02 5.06 4.05
CA ARG A 151 18.46 4.83 3.95
C ARG A 151 18.72 3.71 2.95
N GLY A 152 18.87 4.10 1.68
CA GLY A 152 19.52 3.37 0.58
C GLY A 152 19.35 1.85 0.64
N LEU A 153 18.22 1.36 0.13
CA LEU A 153 18.13 0.00 -0.41
C LEU A 153 19.10 -0.16 -1.59
#